data_AF-A0A941M0B3-F1
#
_entry.id   AF-A0A941M0B3-F1
#
_cell.length_a   1.000
_cell.length_b   1.000
_cell.length_c   1.000
_cell.angle_alpha   90.00
_cell.angle_beta   90.00
_cell.angle_gamma   90.00
#
_symmetry.space_group_name_H-M   'P 1'
#
loop_
_entity.id
_entity.type
_entity.pdbx_description
1 polymer ?
#
loop_
_entity_poly.entity_id
_entity_poly.type
_entity_poly.pdbx_seq_one_letter_code
_entity_poly.pdbx_strand_id
1 'polypeptide(L)'
;MKLPIGESDFRTIITGKYNFVDKTLFIKEVIEEAAKVILITRPCRFGKTLNLSMLQYFFASEVRGISTKGLFEGLKISQEAVYGDYQGQVPVISLSFKDVKVDSFERAYKEIYSLVVNLYEKFYYLQTSNFLLESQKAFYRRILTGEADETDLSRSLKELTEYLFAHHKTSPIVLIDEYDTPIHAGYLNGFYDKIFSFFRNFLSAGLKDNPCLYKAVLTGILRVSRESLFSGLNHLKVYSVLSCKYSPYFGFTEGEVEDLLKQAHMEEKVSGVKDWYNGYHMADVTVYNPWSIINFIQEDGVLQPYWVNTSDNELIKSLLTGASFSFKDDFEALLQGKSIEEFIDENVVFSDLKRNDPSTI
;
A
#
# COMPACT_ATOMS: atom_id res chain seq x y z
N MET A 1 5.97 -22.29 -17.35
CA MET A 1 5.31 -21.41 -16.36
C MET A 1 5.46 -19.96 -16.83
N LYS A 2 4.44 -19.10 -16.71
CA LYS A 2 4.55 -17.67 -17.11
C LYS A 2 4.48 -16.78 -15.89
N LEU A 3 5.62 -16.20 -15.47
CA LEU A 3 5.71 -15.45 -14.22
C LEU A 3 5.48 -13.95 -14.40
N PRO A 4 4.76 -13.27 -13.47
CA PRO A 4 4.46 -11.85 -13.56
C PRO A 4 5.61 -10.98 -13.03
N ILE A 5 6.74 -10.95 -13.73
CA ILE A 5 7.91 -10.17 -13.31
C ILE A 5 7.65 -8.68 -13.47
N GLY A 6 7.67 -7.95 -12.36
CA GLY A 6 7.50 -6.49 -12.36
C GLY A 6 6.07 -6.03 -12.65
N GLU A 7 5.14 -6.95 -12.83
CA GLU A 7 3.72 -6.65 -13.04
C GLU A 7 3.01 -6.52 -11.69
N SER A 8 2.17 -5.51 -11.55
CA SER A 8 1.37 -5.26 -10.34
C SER A 8 -0.08 -4.90 -10.66
N ASP A 9 -0.46 -4.93 -11.93
CA ASP A 9 -1.84 -4.80 -12.38
C ASP A 9 -2.53 -6.17 -12.38
N PHE A 10 -3.51 -6.33 -11.48
CA PHE A 10 -4.24 -7.59 -11.31
C PHE A 10 -4.88 -8.07 -12.62
N ARG A 11 -5.53 -7.15 -13.37
CA ARG A 11 -6.16 -7.48 -14.65
C ARG A 11 -5.14 -8.03 -15.64
N THR A 12 -3.97 -7.42 -15.75
CA THR A 12 -2.91 -7.85 -16.67
C THR A 12 -2.41 -9.26 -16.31
N ILE A 13 -2.26 -9.56 -15.03
CA ILE A 13 -1.89 -10.90 -14.55
C ILE A 13 -2.94 -11.95 -14.96
N ILE A 14 -4.23 -11.68 -14.69
CA ILE A 14 -5.30 -12.64 -14.98
C ILE A 14 -5.51 -12.80 -16.49
N THR A 15 -5.70 -11.69 -17.22
CA THR A 15 -5.96 -11.73 -18.68
C THR A 15 -4.76 -12.22 -19.49
N GLY A 16 -3.55 -11.92 -19.01
CA GLY A 16 -2.30 -12.41 -19.58
C GLY A 16 -1.96 -13.86 -19.26
N LYS A 17 -2.83 -14.56 -18.50
CA LYS A 17 -2.67 -15.96 -18.06
C LYS A 17 -1.31 -16.21 -17.39
N TYR A 18 -0.89 -15.28 -16.53
CA TYR A 18 0.28 -15.47 -15.69
C TYR A 18 -0.04 -16.47 -14.57
N ASN A 19 0.98 -17.16 -14.06
CA ASN A 19 0.86 -17.94 -12.85
C ASN A 19 0.57 -16.98 -11.69
N PHE A 20 -0.66 -17.06 -11.18
CA PHE A 20 -1.17 -16.22 -10.10
C PHE A 20 -1.45 -17.08 -8.88
N VAL A 21 -0.83 -16.74 -7.76
CA VAL A 21 -1.16 -17.34 -6.46
C VAL A 21 -2.45 -16.68 -5.96
N ASP A 22 -3.54 -17.44 -5.95
CA ASP A 22 -4.86 -16.90 -5.64
C ASP A 22 -5.01 -16.52 -4.17
N LYS A 23 -4.91 -15.21 -3.94
CA LYS A 23 -5.09 -14.51 -2.67
C LYS A 23 -6.36 -13.66 -2.63
N THR A 24 -7.34 -13.93 -3.51
CA THR A 24 -8.55 -13.12 -3.66
C THR A 24 -9.45 -13.10 -2.42
N LEU A 25 -9.30 -14.05 -1.48
CA LEU A 25 -9.96 -13.99 -0.18
C LEU A 25 -9.55 -12.77 0.67
N PHE A 26 -8.45 -12.10 0.33
CA PHE A 26 -8.12 -10.78 0.87
C PHE A 26 -9.28 -9.78 0.72
N ILE A 27 -10.02 -9.84 -0.40
CA ILE A 27 -11.18 -8.97 -0.64
C ILE A 27 -12.24 -9.17 0.43
N LYS A 28 -12.58 -10.43 0.74
CA LYS A 28 -13.56 -10.78 1.77
C LYS A 28 -13.12 -10.24 3.13
N GLU A 29 -11.87 -10.48 3.51
CA GLU A 29 -11.32 -10.00 4.78
C GLU A 29 -11.30 -8.46 4.90
N VAL A 30 -11.23 -7.73 3.77
CA VAL A 30 -11.36 -6.25 3.75
C VAL A 30 -12.83 -5.81 3.89
N ILE A 31 -13.76 -6.54 3.27
CA ILE A 31 -15.20 -6.25 3.36
C ILE A 31 -15.73 -6.50 4.78
N GLU A 32 -15.35 -7.63 5.37
CA GLU A 32 -15.81 -8.07 6.70
C GLU A 32 -15.11 -7.35 7.86
N GLU A 33 -14.06 -6.58 7.58
CA GLU A 33 -13.39 -5.76 8.58
C GLU A 33 -14.34 -4.70 9.16
N ALA A 34 -14.42 -4.62 10.48
CA ALA A 34 -15.24 -3.64 11.18
C ALA A 34 -14.66 -2.22 11.06
N ALA A 35 -13.33 -2.07 11.07
CA ALA A 35 -12.67 -0.79 10.90
C ALA A 35 -12.98 -0.19 9.52
N LYS A 36 -13.38 1.08 9.48
CA LYS A 36 -13.61 1.80 8.22
C LYS A 36 -12.32 2.18 7.52
N VAL A 37 -11.24 2.41 8.28
CA VAL A 37 -9.94 2.77 7.74
C VAL A 37 -8.94 1.71 8.20
N ILE A 38 -8.28 1.07 7.25
CA ILE A 38 -7.20 0.13 7.54
C ILE A 38 -5.89 0.61 6.92
N LEU A 39 -4.82 0.48 7.70
CA LEU A 39 -3.46 0.68 7.23
C LEU A 39 -2.73 -0.65 7.31
N ILE A 40 -2.23 -1.14 6.18
CA ILE A 40 -1.45 -2.37 6.10
C ILE A 40 -0.01 -2.01 5.75
N THR A 41 0.91 -2.25 6.69
CA THR A 41 2.34 -1.99 6.46
C THR A 41 3.07 -3.30 6.15
N ARG A 42 3.75 -3.35 5.01
CA ARG A 42 4.53 -4.52 4.58
C ARG A 42 5.79 -4.06 3.87
N PRO A 43 6.88 -4.86 3.88
CA PRO A 43 8.11 -4.48 3.20
C PRO A 43 7.92 -4.31 1.68
N CYS A 44 8.90 -3.71 1.01
CA CYS A 44 8.91 -3.60 -0.44
C CYS A 44 8.74 -4.95 -1.12
N ARG A 45 8.03 -4.98 -2.26
CA ARG A 45 7.81 -6.19 -3.08
C ARG A 45 6.95 -7.30 -2.46
N PHE A 46 6.25 -7.05 -1.35
CA PHE A 46 5.29 -8.00 -0.75
C PHE A 46 3.86 -7.95 -1.34
N GLY A 47 3.69 -7.45 -2.57
CA GLY A 47 2.39 -7.48 -3.26
C GLY A 47 1.38 -6.38 -2.88
N LYS A 48 1.82 -5.31 -2.19
CA LYS A 48 0.93 -4.20 -1.78
C LYS A 48 0.13 -3.58 -2.94
N THR A 49 0.84 -3.11 -3.96
CA THR A 49 0.23 -2.52 -5.17
C THR A 49 -0.67 -3.51 -5.90
N LEU A 50 -0.26 -4.78 -6.00
CA LEU A 50 -1.07 -5.82 -6.63
C LEU A 50 -2.38 -6.06 -5.89
N ASN A 51 -2.35 -6.13 -4.56
CA ASN A 51 -3.54 -6.30 -3.75
C ASN A 51 -4.48 -5.08 -3.84
N LEU A 52 -3.95 -3.86 -3.88
CA LEU A 52 -4.78 -2.67 -4.11
C LEU A 52 -5.37 -2.65 -5.53
N SER A 53 -4.61 -3.04 -6.55
CA SER A 53 -5.13 -3.21 -7.92
C SER A 53 -6.27 -4.23 -7.95
N MET A 54 -6.11 -5.37 -7.26
CA MET A 54 -7.14 -6.39 -7.12
C MET A 54 -8.41 -5.84 -6.46
N LEU A 55 -8.30 -5.09 -5.35
CA LEU A 55 -9.46 -4.41 -4.74
C LEU A 55 -10.12 -3.43 -5.72
N GLN A 56 -9.32 -2.66 -6.47
CA GLN A 56 -9.85 -1.71 -7.44
C GLN A 56 -10.69 -2.41 -8.52
N TYR A 57 -10.16 -3.49 -9.10
CA TYR A 57 -10.88 -4.27 -10.10
C TYR A 57 -12.09 -5.02 -9.54
N PHE A 58 -12.06 -5.39 -8.25
CA PHE A 58 -13.19 -6.04 -7.62
C PHE A 58 -14.38 -5.08 -7.45
N PHE A 59 -14.15 -3.93 -6.82
CA PHE A 59 -15.23 -3.01 -6.47
C PHE A 59 -15.75 -2.19 -7.66
N ALA A 60 -14.87 -1.74 -8.56
CA ALA A 60 -15.26 -0.88 -9.68
C ALA A 60 -15.97 -1.67 -10.79
N SER A 61 -17.03 -1.12 -11.39
CA SER A 61 -17.68 -1.69 -12.58
C SER A 61 -16.79 -1.63 -13.82
N GLU A 62 -15.96 -0.59 -13.90
CA GLU A 62 -14.98 -0.35 -14.93
C GLU A 62 -13.73 0.33 -14.36
N VAL A 63 -12.58 0.06 -14.98
CA VAL A 63 -11.32 0.74 -14.68
C VAL A 63 -10.72 1.20 -16.01
N ARG A 64 -10.50 2.51 -16.16
CA ARG A 64 -10.01 3.14 -17.42
C ARG A 64 -10.88 2.79 -18.64
N GLY A 65 -12.21 2.79 -18.46
CA GLY A 65 -13.19 2.47 -19.52
C GLY A 65 -13.26 0.98 -19.89
N ILE A 66 -12.63 0.10 -19.10
CA ILE A 66 -12.65 -1.35 -19.34
C ILE A 66 -13.46 -2.01 -18.23
N SER A 67 -14.49 -2.77 -18.62
CA SER A 67 -15.31 -3.52 -17.66
C SER A 67 -14.50 -4.52 -16.85
N THR A 68 -14.84 -4.65 -15.57
CA THR A 68 -14.21 -5.60 -14.64
C THR A 68 -14.91 -6.96 -14.57
N LYS A 69 -16.05 -7.09 -15.27
CA LYS A 69 -16.84 -8.33 -15.28
C LYS A 69 -16.01 -9.51 -15.78
N GLY A 70 -16.10 -10.63 -15.07
CA GLY A 70 -15.42 -11.88 -15.42
C GLY A 70 -13.97 -12.00 -14.93
N LEU A 71 -13.34 -10.93 -14.42
CA LEU A 71 -11.94 -10.97 -13.96
C LEU A 71 -11.70 -11.91 -12.77
N PHE A 72 -12.74 -12.24 -12.02
CA PHE A 72 -12.66 -13.05 -10.81
C PHE A 72 -13.29 -14.43 -10.96
N GLU A 73 -13.79 -14.79 -12.16
CA GLU A 73 -14.38 -16.10 -12.41
C GLU A 73 -13.34 -17.21 -12.17
N GLY A 74 -13.71 -18.20 -11.36
CA GLY A 74 -12.84 -19.32 -11.01
C GLY A 74 -11.81 -19.02 -9.91
N LEU A 75 -11.74 -17.78 -9.40
CA LEU A 75 -10.93 -17.44 -8.22
C LEU A 75 -11.73 -17.69 -6.94
N LYS A 76 -11.03 -17.90 -5.81
CA LYS A 76 -11.62 -18.23 -4.50
C LYS A 76 -12.73 -17.26 -4.09
N ILE A 77 -12.54 -15.95 -4.31
CA ILE A 77 -13.56 -14.94 -3.96
C ILE A 77 -14.88 -15.13 -4.70
N SER A 78 -14.90 -15.73 -5.90
CA SER A 78 -16.14 -15.96 -6.66
C SER A 78 -17.10 -16.95 -6.00
N GLN A 79 -16.61 -17.72 -5.02
CA GLN A 79 -17.39 -18.69 -4.24
C GLN A 79 -17.93 -18.09 -2.93
N GLU A 80 -17.55 -16.86 -2.60
CA GLU A 80 -17.95 -16.20 -1.35
C GLU A 80 -19.24 -15.39 -1.53
N ALA A 81 -20.07 -15.31 -0.49
CA ALA A 81 -21.35 -14.60 -0.53
C ALA A 81 -21.19 -13.12 -0.91
N VAL A 82 -20.11 -12.47 -0.42
CA VAL A 82 -19.81 -11.05 -0.69
C VAL A 82 -19.54 -10.74 -2.16
N TYR A 83 -19.27 -11.76 -2.99
CA TYR A 83 -18.98 -11.57 -4.41
C TYR A 83 -20.12 -10.87 -5.14
N GLY A 84 -21.34 -11.40 -4.99
CA GLY A 84 -22.52 -10.88 -5.67
C GLY A 84 -22.92 -9.49 -5.20
N ASP A 85 -22.63 -9.14 -3.96
CA ASP A 85 -23.06 -7.88 -3.32
C ASP A 85 -22.15 -6.70 -3.68
N TYR A 86 -20.86 -6.95 -3.94
CA TYR A 86 -19.85 -5.90 -4.06
C TYR A 86 -19.15 -5.84 -5.42
N GLN A 87 -19.06 -6.95 -6.17
CA GLN A 87 -18.32 -6.97 -7.43
C GLN A 87 -18.92 -5.97 -8.42
N GLY A 88 -18.14 -4.97 -8.79
CA GLY A 88 -18.53 -3.95 -9.75
C GLY A 88 -19.61 -2.97 -9.27
N GLN A 89 -19.87 -2.88 -7.96
CA GLN A 89 -20.97 -2.07 -7.41
C GLN A 89 -20.54 -0.81 -6.66
N VAL A 90 -19.25 -0.65 -6.37
CA VAL A 90 -18.75 0.42 -5.48
C VAL A 90 -17.79 1.33 -6.24
N PRO A 91 -18.02 2.67 -6.25
CA PRO A 91 -17.07 3.60 -6.85
C PRO A 91 -15.70 3.53 -6.13
N VAL A 92 -14.61 3.51 -6.88
CA VAL A 92 -13.26 3.33 -6.31
C VAL A 92 -12.40 4.56 -6.55
N ILE A 93 -12.03 5.26 -5.49
CA ILE A 93 -10.97 6.27 -5.50
C ILE A 93 -9.64 5.55 -5.29
N SER A 94 -8.71 5.66 -6.25
CA SER A 94 -7.39 5.02 -6.16
C SER A 94 -6.27 6.03 -6.41
N LEU A 95 -5.40 6.18 -5.41
CA LEU A 95 -4.24 7.07 -5.40
C LEU A 95 -2.98 6.27 -5.07
N SER A 96 -1.87 6.60 -5.73
CA SER A 96 -0.55 6.04 -5.42
C SER A 96 0.45 7.18 -5.33
N PHE A 97 1.17 7.25 -4.21
CA PHE A 97 2.18 8.27 -3.95
C PHE A 97 3.62 7.78 -4.21
N LYS A 98 3.76 6.60 -4.85
CA LYS A 98 5.05 5.92 -5.07
C LYS A 98 6.09 6.76 -5.81
N ASP A 99 5.63 7.69 -6.66
CA ASP A 99 6.47 8.50 -7.53
C ASP A 99 6.86 9.84 -6.87
N VAL A 100 6.30 10.18 -5.70
CA VAL A 100 6.56 11.43 -4.98
C VAL A 100 7.86 11.32 -4.16
N LYS A 101 8.98 11.23 -4.86
CA LYS A 101 10.34 11.06 -4.32
C LYS A 101 11.23 12.23 -4.75
N VAL A 102 10.90 13.41 -4.26
CA VAL A 102 11.54 14.67 -4.68
C VAL A 102 12.26 15.36 -3.53
N ASP A 103 13.15 16.27 -3.90
CA ASP A 103 14.11 16.96 -3.03
C ASP A 103 13.55 18.22 -2.34
N SER A 104 12.30 18.62 -2.62
CA SER A 104 11.70 19.83 -2.06
C SER A 104 10.18 19.72 -1.91
N PHE A 105 9.63 20.45 -0.95
CA PHE A 105 8.18 20.48 -0.69
C PHE A 105 7.40 21.03 -1.88
N GLU A 106 7.93 22.05 -2.55
CA GLU A 106 7.27 22.71 -3.69
C GLU A 106 7.11 21.74 -4.88
N ARG A 107 8.10 20.87 -5.12
CA ARG A 107 8.00 19.80 -6.11
C ARG A 107 7.04 18.71 -5.67
N ALA A 108 7.11 18.29 -4.39
CA ALA A 108 6.23 17.25 -3.86
C ALA A 108 4.77 17.66 -3.96
N TYR A 109 4.49 18.91 -3.60
CA TYR A 109 3.16 19.51 -3.71
C TYR A 109 2.65 19.52 -5.15
N LYS A 110 3.49 19.90 -6.14
CA LYS A 110 3.12 19.88 -7.56
C LYS A 110 2.80 18.48 -8.09
N GLU A 111 3.59 17.48 -7.69
CA GLU A 111 3.34 16.08 -8.06
C GLU A 111 2.04 15.56 -7.44
N ILE A 112 1.82 15.84 -6.16
CA ILE A 112 0.56 15.50 -5.46
C ILE A 112 -0.63 16.20 -6.13
N TYR A 113 -0.50 17.48 -6.48
CA TYR A 113 -1.53 18.21 -7.20
C TYR A 113 -1.86 17.51 -8.52
N SER A 114 -0.83 17.14 -9.30
CA SER A 114 -1.00 16.41 -10.56
C SER A 114 -1.69 15.05 -10.36
N LEU A 115 -1.36 14.32 -9.29
CA LEU A 115 -2.03 13.08 -8.92
C LEU A 115 -3.53 13.29 -8.62
N VAL A 116 -3.89 14.37 -7.92
CA VAL A 116 -5.28 14.73 -7.64
C VAL A 116 -6.01 15.16 -8.90
N VAL A 117 -5.39 15.94 -9.79
CA VAL A 117 -5.97 16.29 -11.10
C VAL A 117 -6.28 15.02 -11.89
N ASN A 118 -5.30 14.13 -12.06
CA ASN A 118 -5.47 12.86 -12.75
C ASN A 118 -6.57 11.98 -12.10
N LEU A 119 -6.75 12.08 -10.78
CA LEU A 119 -7.84 11.40 -10.09
C LEU A 119 -9.21 12.00 -10.47
N TYR A 120 -9.34 13.33 -10.47
CA TYR A 120 -10.56 14.02 -10.86
C TYR A 120 -10.88 13.79 -12.35
N GLU A 121 -9.88 13.71 -13.23
CA GLU A 121 -10.11 13.40 -14.64
C GLU A 121 -10.77 12.03 -14.85
N LYS A 122 -10.43 11.02 -14.03
CA LYS A 122 -11.08 9.69 -14.08
C LYS A 122 -12.58 9.76 -13.80
N PHE A 123 -13.04 10.79 -13.10
CA PHE A 123 -14.44 11.01 -12.75
C PHE A 123 -15.05 12.21 -13.51
N TYR A 124 -14.54 12.54 -14.70
CA TYR A 124 -14.95 13.73 -15.46
C TYR A 124 -16.47 13.88 -15.63
N TYR A 125 -17.22 12.78 -15.68
CA TYR A 125 -18.68 12.76 -15.77
C TYR A 125 -19.39 13.46 -14.59
N LEU A 126 -18.71 13.65 -13.45
CA LEU A 126 -19.25 14.40 -12.32
C LEU A 126 -19.45 15.89 -12.66
N GLN A 127 -18.70 16.45 -13.60
CA GLN A 127 -18.84 17.85 -14.02
C GLN A 127 -20.23 18.17 -14.59
N THR A 128 -20.86 17.19 -15.24
CA THR A 128 -22.20 17.30 -15.83
C THR A 128 -23.27 16.62 -14.99
N SER A 129 -22.94 16.17 -13.77
CA SER A 129 -23.90 15.49 -12.91
C SER A 129 -25.00 16.44 -12.43
N ASN A 130 -26.25 16.00 -12.57
CA ASN A 130 -27.43 16.69 -12.04
C ASN A 130 -27.58 16.56 -10.51
N PHE A 131 -26.74 15.75 -9.86
CA PHE A 131 -26.76 15.54 -8.41
C PHE A 131 -25.81 16.46 -7.65
N LEU A 132 -24.97 17.21 -8.35
CA LEU A 132 -24.00 18.14 -7.78
C LEU A 132 -24.49 19.58 -7.93
N LEU A 133 -24.26 20.38 -6.89
CA LEU A 133 -24.53 21.82 -6.89
C LEU A 133 -23.52 22.56 -7.77
N GLU A 134 -23.89 23.75 -8.27
CA GLU A 134 -22.98 24.57 -9.08
C GLU A 134 -21.72 25.01 -8.32
N SER A 135 -21.79 25.18 -6.99
CA SER A 135 -20.63 25.45 -6.14
C SER A 135 -19.66 24.25 -6.08
N GLN A 136 -20.18 23.03 -6.01
CA GLN A 136 -19.40 21.79 -6.03
C GLN A 136 -18.74 21.57 -7.39
N LYS A 137 -19.48 21.81 -8.48
CA LYS A 137 -18.92 21.81 -9.84
C LYS A 137 -17.85 22.88 -10.02
N ALA A 138 -18.03 24.06 -9.43
CA ALA A 138 -17.00 25.11 -9.45
C ALA A 138 -15.72 24.68 -8.71
N PHE A 139 -15.84 24.04 -7.54
CA PHE A 139 -14.69 23.45 -6.85
C PHE A 139 -13.99 22.39 -7.72
N TYR A 140 -14.78 21.49 -8.32
CA TYR A 140 -14.27 20.45 -9.21
C TYR A 140 -13.46 21.02 -10.37
N ARG A 141 -13.98 22.10 -11.00
CA ARG A 141 -13.29 22.79 -12.08
C ARG A 141 -11.98 23.43 -11.61
N ARG A 142 -11.94 24.08 -10.43
CA ARG A 142 -10.70 24.67 -9.89
C ARG A 142 -9.58 23.65 -9.71
N ILE A 143 -9.91 22.44 -9.24
CA ILE A 143 -8.94 21.35 -9.14
C ILE A 143 -8.36 21.05 -10.53
N LEU A 144 -9.23 20.78 -11.51
CA LEU A 144 -8.83 20.44 -12.89
C LEU A 144 -8.03 21.55 -13.59
N THR A 145 -8.35 22.82 -13.36
CA THR A 145 -7.69 23.95 -14.03
C THR A 145 -6.36 24.37 -13.39
N GLY A 146 -5.98 23.77 -12.26
CA GLY A 146 -4.76 24.17 -11.54
C GLY A 146 -4.94 25.43 -10.68
N GLU A 147 -6.18 25.87 -10.45
CA GLU A 147 -6.50 27.09 -9.70
C GLU A 147 -6.74 26.84 -8.20
N ALA A 148 -6.76 25.58 -7.78
CA ALA A 148 -6.95 25.23 -6.37
C ALA A 148 -5.69 25.56 -5.54
N ASP A 149 -5.91 26.07 -4.33
CA ASP A 149 -4.83 26.28 -3.36
C ASP A 149 -4.57 25.02 -2.51
N GLU A 150 -3.63 25.14 -1.56
CA GLU A 150 -3.29 24.04 -0.64
C GLU A 150 -4.49 23.58 0.21
N THR A 151 -5.38 24.52 0.57
CA THR A 151 -6.57 24.21 1.38
C THR A 151 -7.57 23.42 0.56
N ASP A 152 -7.85 23.86 -0.67
CA ASP A 152 -8.70 23.14 -1.61
C ASP A 152 -8.11 21.74 -1.88
N LEU A 153 -6.81 21.63 -2.15
CA LEU A 153 -6.17 20.33 -2.40
C LEU A 153 -6.26 19.40 -1.18
N SER A 154 -6.07 19.92 0.04
CA SER A 154 -6.22 19.13 1.27
C SER A 154 -7.63 18.59 1.48
N ARG A 155 -8.67 19.27 0.96
CA ARG A 155 -10.06 18.83 1.07
C ARG A 155 -10.53 17.98 -0.11
N SER A 156 -9.78 17.95 -1.21
CA SER A 156 -10.17 17.32 -2.46
C SER A 156 -10.62 15.86 -2.30
N LEU A 157 -9.94 15.05 -1.48
CA LEU A 157 -10.35 13.67 -1.23
C LEU A 157 -11.74 13.58 -0.58
N LYS A 158 -12.03 14.45 0.39
CA LYS A 158 -13.34 14.53 1.05
C LYS A 158 -14.42 14.92 0.04
N GLU A 159 -14.20 16.00 -0.68
CA GLU A 159 -15.14 16.52 -1.69
C GLU A 159 -15.45 15.44 -2.74
N LEU A 160 -14.43 14.74 -3.24
CA LEU A 160 -14.63 13.68 -4.22
C LEU A 160 -15.45 12.51 -3.65
N THR A 161 -15.25 12.11 -2.40
CA THR A 161 -16.09 11.08 -1.78
C THR A 161 -17.55 11.50 -1.68
N GLU A 162 -17.82 12.75 -1.32
CA GLU A 162 -19.17 13.31 -1.26
C GLU A 162 -19.82 13.38 -2.65
N TYR A 163 -19.06 13.78 -3.67
CA TYR A 163 -19.54 13.85 -5.05
C TYR A 163 -19.90 12.48 -5.62
N LEU A 164 -19.06 11.47 -5.38
CA LEU A 164 -19.33 10.10 -5.80
C LEU A 164 -20.55 9.52 -5.08
N PHE A 165 -20.67 9.75 -3.78
CA PHE A 165 -21.86 9.33 -3.04
C PHE A 165 -23.12 10.04 -3.55
N ALA A 166 -23.06 11.36 -3.79
CA ALA A 166 -24.18 12.13 -4.31
C ALA A 166 -24.63 11.62 -5.69
N HIS A 167 -23.69 11.26 -6.56
CA HIS A 167 -23.97 10.75 -7.91
C HIS A 167 -24.48 9.31 -7.93
N HIS A 168 -23.76 8.39 -7.27
CA HIS A 168 -24.02 6.95 -7.36
C HIS A 168 -24.97 6.43 -6.29
N LYS A 169 -25.22 7.21 -5.24
CA LYS A 169 -25.93 6.78 -4.01
C LYS A 169 -25.26 5.62 -3.28
N THR A 170 -24.00 5.36 -3.62
CA THR A 170 -23.15 4.33 -3.01
C THR A 170 -21.88 4.99 -2.49
N SER A 171 -21.55 4.72 -1.23
CA SER A 171 -20.34 5.24 -0.58
C SER A 171 -19.09 4.65 -1.24
N PRO A 172 -18.14 5.46 -1.75
CA PRO A 172 -16.93 4.94 -2.37
C PRO A 172 -15.99 4.25 -1.39
N ILE A 173 -15.15 3.37 -1.95
CA ILE A 173 -13.93 2.88 -1.30
C ILE A 173 -12.73 3.75 -1.73
N VAL A 174 -11.84 4.04 -0.77
CA VAL A 174 -10.59 4.80 -1.00
C VAL A 174 -9.40 3.86 -0.86
N LEU A 175 -8.58 3.76 -1.90
CA LEU A 175 -7.36 2.96 -1.94
C LEU A 175 -6.16 3.92 -2.07
N ILE A 176 -5.23 3.86 -1.13
CA ILE A 176 -4.04 4.73 -1.13
C ILE A 176 -2.80 3.85 -1.02
N ASP A 177 -1.99 3.85 -2.08
CA ASP A 177 -0.72 3.13 -2.11
C ASP A 177 0.46 4.04 -1.77
N GLU A 178 1.42 3.48 -1.05
CA GLU A 178 2.68 4.13 -0.62
C GLU A 178 2.47 5.51 0.03
N TYR A 179 1.52 5.61 0.97
CA TYR A 179 1.22 6.87 1.66
C TYR A 179 2.42 7.51 2.37
N ASP A 180 3.40 6.70 2.76
CA ASP A 180 4.59 7.06 3.52
C ASP A 180 5.75 7.55 2.63
N THR A 181 5.75 7.25 1.33
CA THR A 181 6.81 7.64 0.39
C THR A 181 7.12 9.16 0.38
N PRO A 182 6.14 10.07 0.22
CA PRO A 182 6.38 11.51 0.31
C PRO A 182 6.94 11.96 1.67
N ILE A 183 6.51 11.30 2.74
CA ILE A 183 6.93 11.61 4.11
C ILE A 183 8.40 11.22 4.29
N HIS A 184 8.81 10.06 3.76
CA HIS A 184 10.20 9.61 3.76
C HIS A 184 11.09 10.58 2.96
N ALA A 185 10.65 10.99 1.76
CA ALA A 185 11.37 11.98 0.97
C ALA A 185 11.54 13.31 1.74
N GLY A 186 10.48 13.77 2.42
CA GLY A 186 10.54 14.95 3.27
C GLY A 186 11.48 14.81 4.45
N TYR A 187 11.59 13.62 5.04
CA TYR A 187 12.56 13.35 6.11
C TYR A 187 14.00 13.46 5.61
N LEU A 188 14.33 12.79 4.50
CA LEU A 188 15.68 12.76 3.93
C LEU A 188 16.13 14.13 3.42
N ASN A 189 15.23 14.90 2.84
CA ASN A 189 15.53 16.18 2.18
C ASN A 189 15.17 17.42 3.03
N GLY A 190 14.80 17.23 4.30
CA GLY A 190 14.64 18.34 5.26
C GLY A 190 13.34 19.14 5.17
N PHE A 191 12.28 18.61 4.56
CA PHE A 191 10.95 19.24 4.48
C PHE A 191 9.83 18.45 5.18
N TYR A 192 10.19 17.51 6.07
CA TYR A 192 9.29 16.62 6.80
C TYR A 192 8.06 17.32 7.41
N ASP A 193 8.24 18.39 8.17
CA ASP A 193 7.13 19.04 8.89
C ASP A 193 6.07 19.61 7.94
N LYS A 194 6.50 20.15 6.78
CA LYS A 194 5.58 20.69 5.76
C LYS A 194 4.76 19.58 5.11
N ILE A 195 5.43 18.53 4.61
CA ILE A 195 4.74 17.42 3.93
C ILE A 195 3.85 16.63 4.89
N PHE A 196 4.31 16.44 6.13
CA PHE A 196 3.54 15.79 7.18
C PHE A 196 2.27 16.58 7.51
N SER A 197 2.37 17.91 7.66
CA SER A 197 1.21 18.77 7.91
C SER A 197 0.19 18.69 6.79
N PHE A 198 0.65 18.71 5.53
CA PHE A 198 -0.22 18.53 4.37
C PHE A 198 -0.95 17.17 4.40
N PHE A 199 -0.22 16.06 4.54
CA PHE A 199 -0.81 14.72 4.55
C PHE A 199 -1.76 14.49 5.72
N ARG A 200 -1.44 15.05 6.90
CA ARG A 200 -2.35 15.04 8.05
C ARG A 200 -3.68 15.67 7.69
N ASN A 201 -3.67 16.86 7.09
CA ASN A 201 -4.88 17.56 6.71
C ASN A 201 -5.63 16.81 5.60
N PHE A 202 -4.92 16.33 4.58
CA PHE A 202 -5.47 15.59 3.45
C PHE A 202 -6.17 14.29 3.86
N LEU A 203 -5.47 13.44 4.61
CA LEU A 203 -5.99 12.16 5.08
C LEU A 203 -7.07 12.36 6.14
N SER A 204 -6.92 13.33 7.05
CA SER A 204 -7.96 13.62 8.04
C SER A 204 -9.24 14.12 7.37
N ALA A 205 -9.15 15.04 6.41
CA ALA A 205 -10.33 15.53 5.71
C ALA A 205 -11.06 14.41 4.97
N GLY A 206 -10.32 13.56 4.24
CA GLY A 206 -10.92 12.50 3.43
C GLY A 206 -11.42 11.29 4.21
N LEU A 207 -10.79 10.95 5.34
CA LEU A 207 -11.00 9.66 6.01
C LEU A 207 -11.65 9.78 7.40
N LYS A 208 -11.42 10.87 8.12
CA LYS A 208 -11.91 11.02 9.50
C LYS A 208 -13.40 11.29 9.53
N ASP A 209 -14.13 10.42 10.23
CA ASP A 209 -15.58 10.54 10.47
C ASP A 209 -16.37 10.83 9.19
N ASN A 210 -15.86 10.38 8.02
CA ASN A 210 -16.47 10.67 6.73
C ASN A 210 -17.72 9.79 6.55
N PRO A 211 -18.93 10.38 6.53
CA PRO A 211 -20.17 9.61 6.41
C PRO A 211 -20.35 9.01 5.01
N CYS A 212 -19.71 9.60 3.99
CA CYS A 212 -19.77 9.15 2.61
C CYS A 212 -18.75 8.04 2.31
N LEU A 213 -17.85 7.71 3.23
CA LEU A 213 -16.83 6.67 3.05
C LEU A 213 -17.37 5.28 3.43
N TYR A 214 -17.27 4.33 2.50
CA TYR A 214 -17.54 2.91 2.79
C TYR A 214 -16.36 2.28 3.54
N LYS A 215 -15.19 2.29 2.91
CA LYS A 215 -13.95 1.71 3.42
C LYS A 215 -12.75 2.48 2.87
N ALA A 216 -11.65 2.50 3.60
CA ALA A 216 -10.36 2.97 3.11
C ALA A 216 -9.26 1.96 3.42
N VAL A 217 -8.45 1.63 2.41
CA VAL A 217 -7.30 0.73 2.52
C VAL A 217 -6.05 1.49 2.13
N LEU A 218 -5.16 1.68 3.11
CA LEU A 218 -3.88 2.33 2.92
C LEU A 218 -2.76 1.29 2.99
N THR A 219 -1.76 1.42 2.13
CA THR A 219 -0.56 0.57 2.15
C THR A 219 0.70 1.41 2.23
N GLY A 220 1.69 0.92 2.96
CA GLY A 220 3.01 1.53 3.10
C GLY A 220 4.05 0.55 3.60
N ILE A 221 5.27 1.02 3.83
CA ILE A 221 6.36 0.23 4.44
C ILE A 221 6.35 0.43 5.95
N LEU A 222 6.30 1.68 6.39
CA LEU A 222 6.36 2.04 7.80
C LEU A 222 5.02 2.59 8.27
N ARG A 223 4.79 2.47 9.58
CA ARG A 223 3.78 3.25 10.26
C ARG A 223 4.42 4.59 10.60
N VAL A 224 3.98 5.67 9.98
CA VAL A 224 4.42 7.01 10.38
C VAL A 224 3.58 7.44 11.58
N SER A 225 3.99 7.03 12.78
CA SER A 225 3.45 7.57 14.03
C SER A 225 4.28 8.77 14.43
N ARG A 226 3.69 9.96 14.34
CA ARG A 226 3.80 10.97 15.40
C ARG A 226 2.38 11.02 15.97
N GLU A 227 2.17 11.55 17.16
CA GLU A 227 0.83 11.73 17.75
C GLU A 227 -0.17 12.57 16.89
N SER A 228 -0.03 12.73 15.56
CA SER A 228 -0.97 13.52 14.75
C SER A 228 -1.26 13.17 13.27
N LEU A 229 -0.58 12.26 12.54
CA LEU A 229 -0.99 12.02 11.12
C LEU A 229 -2.43 11.50 11.04
N PHE A 230 -2.72 10.59 11.96
CA PHE A 230 -4.02 9.97 12.13
C PHE A 230 -4.66 10.33 13.48
N SER A 231 -4.19 11.36 14.21
CA SER A 231 -4.80 11.66 15.51
C SER A 231 -6.25 12.08 15.34
N GLY A 232 -7.13 11.32 15.97
CA GLY A 232 -8.57 11.46 15.85
C GLY A 232 -9.18 10.66 14.70
N LEU A 233 -8.43 9.87 13.94
CA LEU A 233 -9.03 8.74 13.21
C LEU A 233 -9.43 7.66 14.24
N ASN A 234 -10.60 7.85 14.86
CA ASN A 234 -11.12 6.94 15.87
C ASN A 234 -11.43 5.53 15.31
N HIS A 235 -11.34 5.35 14.00
CA HIS A 235 -11.70 4.14 13.25
C HIS A 235 -10.55 3.57 12.41
N LEU A 236 -9.30 4.01 12.66
CA LEU A 236 -8.12 3.45 12.00
C LEU A 236 -7.64 2.19 12.73
N LYS A 237 -7.51 1.09 11.98
CA LYS A 237 -6.83 -0.12 12.45
C LYS A 237 -5.54 -0.33 11.65
N VAL A 238 -4.43 -0.50 12.36
CA VAL A 238 -3.12 -0.75 11.75
C VAL A 238 -2.82 -2.24 11.83
N TYR A 239 -2.39 -2.81 10.71
CA TYR A 239 -1.98 -4.19 10.55
C TYR A 239 -0.52 -4.23 10.10
N SER A 240 0.38 -4.24 11.08
CA SER A 240 1.83 -4.27 10.86
C SER A 240 2.31 -5.68 10.51
N VAL A 241 3.62 -5.84 10.30
CA VAL A 241 4.26 -7.17 10.14
C VAL A 241 4.10 -8.05 11.39
N LEU A 242 3.79 -7.46 12.55
CA LEU A 242 3.53 -8.17 13.81
C LEU A 242 2.07 -8.62 13.95
N SER A 243 1.19 -8.23 13.03
CA SER A 243 -0.21 -8.65 13.03
C SER A 243 -0.41 -9.93 12.24
N CYS A 244 -1.04 -10.96 12.83
CA CYS A 244 -1.44 -12.17 12.11
C CYS A 244 -2.41 -11.86 10.97
N LYS A 245 -3.36 -10.93 11.22
CA LYS A 245 -4.36 -10.54 10.25
C LYS A 245 -3.71 -9.94 9.00
N TYR A 246 -4.18 -10.41 7.86
CA TYR A 246 -3.69 -10.14 6.52
C TYR A 246 -2.31 -10.71 6.14
N SER A 247 -1.50 -11.22 7.07
CA SER A 247 -0.14 -11.71 6.74
C SER A 247 -0.07 -12.74 5.61
N PRO A 248 -0.96 -13.75 5.53
CA PRO A 248 -0.97 -14.69 4.41
C PRO A 248 -1.21 -14.06 3.04
N TYR A 249 -1.78 -12.86 2.94
CA TYR A 249 -2.08 -12.20 1.66
C TYR A 249 -0.95 -11.34 1.12
N PHE A 250 0.14 -11.14 1.87
CA PHE A 250 1.28 -10.32 1.48
C PHE A 250 2.56 -11.14 1.57
N GLY A 251 3.08 -11.55 0.42
CA GLY A 251 4.14 -12.55 0.35
C GLY A 251 3.62 -13.92 -0.09
N PHE A 252 4.52 -14.88 -0.26
CA PHE A 252 4.15 -16.27 -0.47
C PHE A 252 4.34 -17.05 0.82
N THR A 253 3.30 -17.73 1.28
CA THR A 253 3.43 -18.70 2.38
C THR A 253 4.32 -19.85 1.95
N GLU A 254 4.84 -20.61 2.92
CA GLU A 254 5.70 -21.76 2.64
C GLU A 254 5.05 -22.77 1.70
N GLY A 255 3.77 -23.12 1.92
CA GLY A 255 3.03 -24.01 1.02
C GLY A 255 2.86 -23.44 -0.39
N GLU A 256 2.65 -22.13 -0.53
CA GLU A 256 2.57 -21.50 -1.86
C GLU A 256 3.93 -21.50 -2.58
N VAL A 257 5.04 -21.37 -1.85
CA VAL A 257 6.39 -21.51 -2.43
C VAL A 257 6.62 -22.93 -2.91
N GLU A 258 6.28 -23.93 -2.09
CA GLU A 258 6.37 -25.35 -2.48
C GLU A 258 5.53 -25.66 -3.72
N ASP A 259 4.29 -25.14 -3.78
CA ASP A 259 3.41 -25.29 -4.95
C ASP A 259 3.97 -24.61 -6.21
N LEU A 260 4.57 -23.43 -6.08
CA LEU A 260 5.20 -22.73 -7.20
C LEU A 260 6.43 -23.49 -7.72
N LEU A 261 7.27 -24.02 -6.83
CA LEU A 261 8.44 -24.82 -7.20
C LEU A 261 8.04 -26.14 -7.85
N LYS A 262 6.97 -26.77 -7.35
CA LYS A 262 6.35 -27.95 -7.97
C LYS A 262 5.87 -27.67 -9.39
N GLN A 263 5.16 -26.57 -9.60
CA GLN A 263 4.73 -26.14 -10.94
C GLN A 263 5.91 -25.82 -11.88
N ALA A 264 7.05 -25.44 -11.32
CA ALA A 264 8.29 -25.19 -12.05
C ALA A 264 9.19 -26.43 -12.20
N HIS A 265 8.82 -27.58 -11.65
CA HIS A 265 9.64 -28.80 -11.60
C HIS A 265 10.98 -28.62 -10.86
N MET A 266 10.97 -27.94 -9.71
CA MET A 266 12.15 -27.64 -8.87
C MET A 266 11.93 -28.00 -7.38
N GLU A 267 11.18 -29.07 -7.11
CA GLU A 267 10.79 -29.50 -5.77
C GLU A 267 12.00 -29.82 -4.88
N GLU A 268 13.08 -30.29 -5.49
CA GLU A 268 14.35 -30.61 -4.84
C GLU A 268 15.09 -29.37 -4.30
N LYS A 269 14.76 -28.17 -4.81
CA LYS A 269 15.40 -26.91 -4.40
C LYS A 269 14.70 -26.21 -3.24
N VAL A 270 13.61 -26.77 -2.71
CA VAL A 270 12.84 -26.21 -1.59
C VAL A 270 13.73 -25.92 -0.39
N SER A 271 14.60 -26.86 0.00
CA SER A 271 15.54 -26.66 1.13
C SER A 271 16.48 -25.48 0.89
N GLY A 272 17.07 -25.37 -0.31
CA GLY A 272 17.94 -24.25 -0.66
C GLY A 272 17.23 -22.89 -0.65
N VAL A 273 15.95 -22.86 -1.05
CA VAL A 273 15.11 -21.65 -0.95
C VAL A 273 14.84 -21.28 0.51
N LYS A 274 14.56 -22.27 1.37
CA LYS A 274 14.37 -22.07 2.81
C LYS A 274 15.66 -21.56 3.45
N ASP A 275 16.80 -22.18 3.18
CA ASP A 275 18.09 -21.78 3.76
C ASP A 275 18.55 -20.39 3.30
N TRP A 276 18.34 -20.06 2.03
CA TRP A 276 18.84 -18.81 1.45
C TRP A 276 17.92 -17.61 1.69
N TYR A 277 16.61 -17.78 1.51
CA TYR A 277 15.65 -16.68 1.67
C TYR A 277 15.02 -16.62 3.06
N ASN A 278 15.08 -17.71 3.85
CA ASN A 278 14.63 -17.89 5.24
C ASN A 278 13.14 -17.60 5.53
N GLY A 279 12.46 -16.87 4.66
CA GLY A 279 11.16 -16.30 4.93
C GLY A 279 11.24 -15.17 5.96
N TYR A 280 10.11 -14.49 6.14
CA TYR A 280 9.89 -13.45 7.12
C TYR A 280 8.80 -13.96 8.04
N HIS A 281 9.07 -14.01 9.35
CA HIS A 281 8.05 -14.35 10.34
C HIS A 281 7.16 -13.13 10.58
N MET A 282 6.02 -13.09 9.90
CA MET A 282 4.99 -12.08 10.11
C MET A 282 3.95 -12.61 11.09
N ALA A 283 4.18 -12.31 12.37
CA ALA A 283 3.51 -12.92 13.50
C ALA A 283 3.68 -14.46 13.51
N ASP A 284 2.61 -15.22 13.29
CA ASP A 284 2.58 -16.68 13.28
C ASP A 284 2.74 -17.30 11.88
N VAL A 285 2.93 -16.47 10.84
CA VAL A 285 3.02 -16.93 9.44
C VAL A 285 4.39 -16.61 8.86
N THR A 286 5.06 -17.65 8.35
CA THR A 286 6.27 -17.48 7.54
C THR A 286 5.90 -17.14 6.10
N VAL A 287 6.34 -15.98 5.62
CA VAL A 287 6.11 -15.54 4.24
C VAL A 287 7.41 -15.18 3.54
N TYR A 288 7.55 -15.62 2.30
CA TYR A 288 8.69 -15.36 1.43
C TYR A 288 8.43 -14.14 0.56
N ASN A 289 9.51 -13.42 0.23
CA ASN A 289 9.46 -12.29 -0.67
C ASN A 289 9.08 -12.74 -2.11
N PRO A 290 7.95 -12.28 -2.67
CA PRO A 290 7.49 -12.72 -3.98
C PRO A 290 8.48 -12.44 -5.11
N TRP A 291 9.14 -11.29 -5.07
CA TRP A 291 10.13 -10.91 -6.08
C TRP A 291 11.32 -11.87 -6.09
N SER A 292 11.85 -12.22 -4.93
CA SER A 292 12.93 -13.21 -4.82
C SER A 292 12.54 -14.59 -5.34
N ILE A 293 11.37 -15.09 -4.98
CA ILE A 293 10.91 -16.41 -5.42
C ILE A 293 10.63 -16.43 -6.93
N ILE A 294 9.97 -15.39 -7.45
CA ILE A 294 9.69 -15.29 -8.88
C ILE A 294 10.99 -15.23 -9.69
N ASN A 295 11.96 -14.41 -9.30
CA ASN A 295 13.24 -14.33 -10.01
C ASN A 295 14.05 -15.62 -9.86
N PHE A 296 14.03 -16.25 -8.69
CA PHE A 296 14.65 -17.56 -8.51
C PHE A 296 14.11 -18.59 -9.52
N ILE A 297 12.79 -18.69 -9.69
CA ILE A 297 12.19 -19.61 -10.65
C ILE A 297 12.51 -19.19 -12.10
N GLN A 298 12.49 -17.89 -12.39
CA GLN A 298 12.79 -17.37 -13.73
C GLN A 298 14.23 -17.67 -14.16
N GLU A 299 15.18 -17.57 -13.24
CA GLU A 299 16.61 -17.82 -13.47
C GLU A 299 16.95 -19.29 -13.20
N ASP A 300 16.07 -20.22 -13.60
CA ASP A 300 16.26 -21.67 -13.54
C ASP A 300 16.68 -22.23 -12.16
N GLY A 301 16.21 -21.58 -11.09
CA GLY A 301 16.48 -21.94 -9.71
C GLY A 301 17.92 -21.62 -9.27
N VAL A 302 18.50 -20.52 -9.76
CA VAL A 302 19.76 -19.97 -9.26
C VAL A 302 19.47 -19.07 -8.04
N LEU A 303 20.07 -19.41 -6.90
CA LEU A 303 19.99 -18.61 -5.68
C LEU A 303 20.84 -17.33 -5.84
N GLN A 304 20.20 -16.17 -5.75
CA GLN A 304 20.86 -14.87 -5.78
C GLN A 304 20.15 -13.89 -4.84
N PRO A 305 20.81 -12.78 -4.46
CA PRO A 305 20.18 -11.76 -3.63
C PRO A 305 19.29 -10.83 -4.48
N TYR A 306 18.24 -11.37 -5.12
CA TYR A 306 17.35 -10.63 -6.03
C TYR A 306 16.67 -9.40 -5.42
N TRP A 307 16.61 -9.32 -4.08
CA TRP A 307 15.99 -8.21 -3.35
C TRP A 307 16.91 -6.97 -3.24
N VAL A 308 18.23 -7.11 -3.39
CA VAL A 308 19.22 -6.05 -3.08
C VAL A 308 19.05 -4.79 -3.91
N ASN A 309 18.59 -4.92 -5.17
CA ASN A 309 18.42 -3.79 -6.08
C ASN A 309 16.99 -3.22 -6.09
N THR A 310 16.13 -3.60 -5.14
CA THR A 310 14.69 -3.27 -5.21
C THR A 310 14.22 -2.16 -4.28
N SER A 311 15.05 -1.69 -3.35
CA SER A 311 14.71 -0.66 -2.36
C SER A 311 15.72 0.49 -2.34
N ASP A 312 15.19 1.67 -2.08
CA ASP A 312 16.00 2.82 -1.71
C ASP A 312 16.46 2.65 -0.25
N ASN A 313 17.73 2.31 -0.08
CA ASN A 313 18.33 2.03 1.23
C ASN A 313 18.90 3.30 1.89
N GLU A 314 18.61 4.49 1.36
CA GLU A 314 19.13 5.76 1.91
C GLU A 314 18.76 5.98 3.37
N LEU A 315 17.51 5.69 3.78
CA LEU A 315 17.11 5.81 5.17
C LEU A 315 17.93 4.89 6.08
N ILE A 316 18.06 3.61 5.72
CA ILE A 316 18.83 2.63 6.51
C ILE A 316 20.31 3.06 6.58
N LYS A 317 20.91 3.47 5.45
CA LYS A 317 22.30 3.98 5.42
C LYS A 317 22.49 5.19 6.33
N SER A 318 21.55 6.12 6.31
CA SER A 318 21.55 7.32 7.17
C SER A 318 21.50 6.93 8.66
N LEU A 319 20.59 6.02 9.02
CA LEU A 319 20.46 5.51 10.40
C LEU A 319 21.71 4.76 10.86
N LEU A 320 22.24 3.84 10.04
CA LEU A 320 23.46 3.08 10.37
C LEU A 320 24.69 3.98 10.53
N THR A 321 24.78 5.06 9.75
CA THR A 321 25.88 6.03 9.85
C THR A 321 25.81 6.82 11.16
N GLY A 322 24.60 7.22 11.57
CA GLY A 322 24.34 7.97 12.81
C GLY A 322 24.19 7.12 14.07
N ALA A 323 24.16 5.79 13.95
CA ALA A 323 23.89 4.85 15.03
C ALA A 323 24.91 4.92 16.17
N SER A 324 24.44 4.62 17.39
CA SER A 324 25.26 4.55 18.60
C SER A 324 26.32 3.45 18.52
N PHE A 325 27.33 3.54 19.40
CA PHE A 325 28.32 2.46 19.52
C PHE A 325 27.69 1.14 19.97
N SER A 326 26.73 1.18 20.91
CA SER A 326 26.03 -0.04 21.36
C SER A 326 25.34 -0.77 20.21
N PHE A 327 24.58 -0.04 19.38
CA PHE A 327 23.93 -0.61 18.21
C PHE A 327 24.94 -1.24 17.24
N LYS A 328 26.13 -0.65 17.07
CA LYS A 328 27.18 -1.21 16.20
C LYS A 328 27.77 -2.49 16.76
N ASP A 329 27.97 -2.57 18.08
CA ASP A 329 28.44 -3.78 18.75
C ASP A 329 27.40 -4.92 18.61
N ASP A 330 26.11 -4.61 18.80
CA ASP A 330 25.00 -5.56 18.63
C ASP A 330 24.87 -6.01 17.17
N PHE A 331 25.03 -5.08 16.22
CA PHE A 331 25.05 -5.40 14.80
C PHE A 331 26.25 -6.27 14.41
N GLU A 332 27.43 -6.04 14.99
CA GLU A 332 28.59 -6.92 14.81
C GLU A 332 28.34 -8.32 15.39
N ALA A 333 27.71 -8.41 16.56
CA ALA A 333 27.34 -9.69 17.16
C ALA A 333 26.40 -10.49 16.24
N LEU A 334 25.39 -9.84 15.66
CA LEU A 334 24.50 -10.43 14.66
C LEU A 334 25.26 -10.95 13.43
N LEU A 335 26.22 -10.18 12.90
CA LEU A 335 27.05 -10.59 11.75
C LEU A 335 27.93 -11.81 12.08
N GLN A 336 28.29 -12.01 13.34
CA GLN A 336 29.02 -13.19 13.83
C GLN A 336 28.10 -14.40 14.11
N GLY A 337 26.81 -14.30 13.79
CA GLY A 337 25.82 -15.36 14.02
C GLY A 337 25.38 -15.48 15.49
N LYS A 338 25.63 -14.47 16.32
CA LYS A 338 25.09 -14.40 17.68
C LYS A 338 23.66 -13.85 17.62
N SER A 339 22.91 -14.04 18.70
CA SER A 339 21.58 -13.48 18.89
C SER A 339 21.63 -12.23 19.77
N ILE A 340 20.76 -11.26 19.48
CA ILE A 340 20.47 -10.13 20.35
C ILE A 340 18.97 -10.15 20.70
N GLU A 341 18.60 -9.51 21.81
CA GLU A 341 17.22 -9.35 22.24
C GLU A 341 16.96 -7.85 22.40
N GLU A 342 15.97 -7.33 21.69
CA GLU A 342 15.63 -5.91 21.65
C GLU A 342 14.12 -5.73 21.74
N PHE A 343 13.68 -4.60 22.28
CA PHE A 343 12.26 -4.26 22.32
C PHE A 343 11.83 -3.64 20.99
N ILE A 344 10.67 -4.06 20.47
CA ILE A 344 10.11 -3.44 19.26
C ILE A 344 9.06 -2.42 19.66
N ASP A 345 9.34 -1.13 19.44
CA ASP A 345 8.32 -0.09 19.51
C ASP A 345 7.57 0.00 18.17
N GLU A 346 6.26 -0.29 18.16
CA GLU A 346 5.41 -0.12 16.98
C GLU A 346 5.00 1.34 16.71
N ASN A 347 5.43 2.28 17.56
CA ASN A 347 5.09 3.69 17.49
C ASN A 347 6.30 4.59 17.17
N VAL A 348 7.35 4.06 16.52
CA VAL A 348 8.53 4.84 16.12
C VAL A 348 8.14 6.13 15.40
N VAL A 349 8.64 7.25 15.91
CA VAL A 349 8.49 8.56 15.29
C VAL A 349 9.75 8.91 14.50
N PHE A 350 9.58 9.35 13.25
CA PHE A 350 10.71 9.81 12.43
C PHE A 350 11.53 10.92 13.09
N SER A 351 10.92 11.77 13.92
CA SER A 351 11.67 12.78 14.69
C SER A 351 12.57 12.18 15.76
N ASP A 352 12.21 11.01 16.29
CA ASP A 352 12.95 10.33 17.35
C ASP A 352 14.16 9.60 16.76
N LEU A 353 14.11 9.23 15.47
CA LEU A 353 15.28 8.74 14.72
C LEU A 353 16.43 9.76 14.62
N LYS A 354 16.18 11.06 14.87
CA LYS A 354 17.25 12.08 14.97
C LYS A 354 17.84 12.18 16.36
N ARG A 355 17.12 11.73 17.39
CA ARG A 355 17.60 11.73 18.76
C ARG A 355 18.25 10.38 19.00
N ASN A 356 19.59 10.37 19.07
CA ASN A 356 20.35 9.28 19.68
C ASN A 356 20.05 9.24 21.20
N ASP A 357 18.78 9.07 21.57
CA ASP A 357 18.35 8.94 22.95
C ASP A 357 18.27 7.45 23.27
N PRO A 358 19.16 6.92 24.13
CA PRO A 358 19.27 5.49 24.43
C PRO A 358 18.02 4.89 25.11
N SER A 359 16.96 5.68 25.34
CA SER A 359 15.67 5.20 25.85
C SER A 359 14.62 4.89 24.77
N THR A 360 14.98 5.00 23.48
CA THR A 360 14.05 4.87 22.34
C THR A 360 14.44 3.79 21.33
N ILE A 361 15.41 2.94 21.70
CA ILE A 361 15.76 1.71 20.97
C ILE A 361 15.15 0.55 21.75
#